data_AF-A0A2R6I851-F1
#
_entry.id   AF-A0A2R6I851-F1
#
_cell.length_a   1.000
_cell.length_b   1.000
_cell.length_c   1.000
_cell.angle_alpha   90.00
_cell.angle_beta   90.00
_cell.angle_gamma   90.00
#
_symmetry.space_group_name_H-M   'P 1'
#
loop_
_entity.id
_entity.type
_entity.pdbx_description
1 polymer ?
#
loop_
_entity_poly.entity_id
_entity_poly.type
_entity_poly.pdbx_seq_one_letter_code
_entity_poly.pdbx_strand_id
1 'polypeptide(L)'
;MHGGGPPRTRGRVDALARRGCAVTATDIQDRSVPDGVAFVRDDVTDPDPSVYRGADAVYALRCPPELQRAVRAVAHDAGADCLFTTLGGDPAVVPATPTTLEHTTLFRAEGPPGAAGGSERSGTGRPTAGGESP
;
A
#
# COMPACT_ATOMS: atom_id res chain seq x y z
N MET A 1 -39.19 -1.79 8.92
CA MET A 1 -38.41 -1.10 7.88
C MET A 1 -37.14 -0.54 8.52
N HIS A 2 -36.14 -1.40 8.73
CA HIS A 2 -34.84 -1.01 9.29
C HIS A 2 -33.92 -0.63 8.14
N GLY A 3 -33.53 0.64 8.10
CA GLY A 3 -32.72 1.24 7.06
C GLY A 3 -31.36 0.55 6.91
N GLY A 4 -31.08 0.08 5.70
CA GLY A 4 -29.72 -0.20 5.26
C GLY A 4 -28.96 1.12 5.18
N GLY A 5 -28.23 1.46 6.24
CA GLY A 5 -27.21 2.50 6.16
C GLY A 5 -26.21 2.13 5.05
N PRO A 6 -25.61 3.13 4.37
CA PRO A 6 -24.64 2.85 3.33
C PRO A 6 -23.54 1.94 3.88
N PRO A 7 -23.00 1.00 3.08
CA PRO A 7 -21.95 0.11 3.55
C PRO A 7 -20.83 0.94 4.17
N ARG A 8 -20.51 0.64 5.44
CA ARG A 8 -19.63 1.44 6.32
C ARG A 8 -18.22 1.66 5.77
N THR A 9 -17.87 0.98 4.68
CA THR A 9 -16.63 1.11 3.93
C THR A 9 -16.52 2.45 3.17
N ARG A 10 -17.65 3.06 2.79
CA ARG A 10 -17.69 4.35 2.05
C ARG A 10 -17.06 5.52 2.81
N GLY A 11 -17.13 5.53 4.15
CA GLY A 11 -16.70 6.67 4.96
C GLY A 11 -15.19 6.96 4.90
N ARG A 12 -14.34 5.94 4.70
CA ARG A 12 -12.87 6.13 4.65
C ARG A 12 -12.40 6.71 3.32
N VAL A 13 -12.97 6.25 2.22
CA VAL A 13 -12.62 6.72 0.88
C VAL A 13 -13.12 8.15 0.65
N ASP A 14 -14.34 8.46 1.11
CA ASP A 14 -14.90 9.83 1.09
C ASP A 14 -14.04 10.81 1.91
N ALA A 15 -13.56 10.40 3.08
CA ALA A 15 -12.70 11.24 3.91
C ALA A 15 -11.35 11.57 3.25
N LEU A 16 -10.76 10.64 2.49
CA LEU A 16 -9.52 10.91 1.74
C LEU A 16 -9.78 11.85 0.56
N ALA A 17 -10.84 11.61 -0.20
CA ALA A 17 -11.21 12.47 -1.33
C ALA A 17 -11.49 13.92 -0.87
N ARG A 18 -12.22 14.10 0.23
CA ARG A 18 -12.48 15.43 0.82
C ARG A 18 -11.23 16.17 1.28
N ARG A 19 -10.14 15.46 1.55
CA ARG A 19 -8.84 16.06 1.91
C ARG A 19 -7.99 16.38 0.68
N GLY A 20 -8.53 16.18 -0.53
CA GLY A 20 -7.85 16.45 -1.80
C GLY A 20 -6.89 15.35 -2.25
N CYS A 21 -6.94 14.16 -1.62
CA CYS A 21 -6.17 13.02 -2.10
C CYS A 21 -6.78 12.49 -3.39
N ALA A 22 -5.94 12.19 -4.39
CA ALA A 22 -6.36 11.42 -5.55
C ALA A 22 -6.58 9.97 -5.12
N VAL A 23 -7.81 9.46 -5.28
CA VAL A 23 -8.16 8.10 -4.85
C VAL A 23 -8.73 7.32 -6.02
N THR A 24 -8.13 6.16 -6.28
CA THR A 24 -8.64 5.14 -7.18
C THR A 24 -9.04 3.93 -6.36
N ALA A 25 -10.30 3.52 -6.46
CA ALA A 25 -10.80 2.30 -5.86
C ALA A 25 -10.78 1.16 -6.89
N THR A 26 -10.27 0.00 -6.49
CA THR A 26 -10.31 -1.23 -7.30
C THR A 26 -11.12 -2.33 -6.62
N ASP A 27 -11.87 -3.08 -7.41
CA ASP A 27 -12.60 -4.29 -7.03
C ASP A 27 -12.87 -5.10 -8.31
N ILE A 28 -12.91 -6.43 -8.22
CA ILE A 28 -13.31 -7.28 -9.35
C ILE A 28 -14.81 -7.16 -9.68
N GLN A 29 -15.61 -6.70 -8.72
CA GLN A 29 -17.03 -6.43 -8.86
C GLN A 29 -17.27 -4.92 -9.02
N ASP A 30 -18.20 -4.52 -9.87
CA ASP A 30 -18.58 -3.11 -9.99
C ASP A 30 -19.16 -2.58 -8.67
N ARG A 31 -18.61 -1.46 -8.18
CA ARG A 31 -19.03 -0.80 -6.94
C ARG A 31 -19.32 0.68 -7.19
N SER A 32 -20.35 1.19 -6.50
CA SER A 32 -20.61 2.63 -6.47
C SER A 32 -19.64 3.32 -5.51
N VAL A 33 -18.83 4.24 -6.03
CA VAL A 33 -17.86 5.04 -5.28
C VAL A 33 -18.40 6.45 -4.97
N PRO A 34 -17.87 7.16 -3.97
CA PRO A 34 -18.16 8.57 -3.74
C PRO A 34 -17.71 9.47 -4.91
N ASP A 35 -18.28 10.67 -5.00
CA ASP A 35 -17.82 11.70 -5.94
C ASP A 35 -16.35 12.07 -5.67
N GLY A 36 -15.58 12.25 -6.75
CA GLY A 36 -14.15 12.54 -6.67
C GLY A 36 -13.24 11.31 -6.50
N VAL A 37 -13.81 10.10 -6.51
CA VAL A 37 -13.07 8.83 -6.47
C VAL A 37 -13.22 8.14 -7.83
N ALA A 38 -12.10 7.74 -8.43
CA ALA A 38 -12.13 6.91 -9.64
C ALA A 38 -12.39 5.44 -9.26
N PHE A 39 -13.17 4.71 -10.05
CA PHE A 39 -13.34 3.27 -9.91
C PHE A 39 -12.74 2.55 -11.12
N VAL A 40 -11.92 1.54 -10.87
CA VAL A 40 -11.34 0.67 -11.89
C VAL A 40 -11.63 -0.77 -11.52
N ARG A 41 -12.17 -1.55 -12.44
CA ARG A 41 -12.35 -2.98 -12.22
C ARG A 41 -11.02 -3.69 -12.48
N ASP A 42 -10.41 -4.22 -11.42
CA ASP A 42 -9.08 -4.83 -11.45
C ASP A 42 -9.00 -5.96 -10.42
N ASP A 43 -8.29 -7.04 -10.76
CA ASP A 43 -8.03 -8.16 -9.88
C ASP A 43 -6.63 -8.04 -9.30
N VAL A 44 -6.52 -7.78 -7.99
CA VAL A 44 -5.20 -7.62 -7.34
C VAL A 44 -4.30 -8.87 -7.44
N THR A 45 -4.87 -10.04 -7.75
CA THR A 45 -4.11 -11.28 -7.95
C THR A 45 -3.56 -11.45 -9.37
N ASP A 46 -4.13 -10.73 -10.34
CA ASP A 46 -3.64 -10.58 -11.72
C ASP A 46 -3.82 -9.11 -12.16
N PRO A 47 -3.05 -8.20 -11.56
CA PRO A 47 -3.32 -6.76 -11.62
C PRO A 47 -2.84 -6.15 -12.94
N ASP A 48 -3.54 -5.12 -13.43
CA ASP A 48 -2.96 -4.20 -14.40
C ASP A 48 -2.00 -3.23 -13.67
N PRO A 49 -0.66 -3.31 -13.88
CA PRO A 49 0.30 -2.45 -13.19
C PRO A 49 0.07 -0.97 -13.46
N SER A 50 -0.60 -0.64 -14.58
CA SER A 50 -0.84 0.73 -14.97
C SER A 50 -1.78 1.48 -14.02
N VAL A 51 -2.62 0.75 -13.29
CA VAL A 51 -3.60 1.25 -12.32
C VAL A 51 -2.92 1.76 -11.04
N TYR A 52 -1.82 1.12 -10.65
CA TYR A 52 -1.12 1.38 -9.38
C TYR A 52 0.08 2.32 -9.53
N ARG A 53 0.52 2.57 -10.76
CA ARG A 53 1.71 3.40 -11.05
C ARG A 53 1.58 4.80 -10.47
N GLY A 54 2.57 5.20 -9.66
CA GLY A 54 2.65 6.53 -9.06
C GLY A 54 1.74 6.72 -7.85
N ALA A 55 1.12 5.66 -7.34
CA ALA A 55 0.43 5.71 -6.06
C ALA A 55 1.43 5.85 -4.91
N ASP A 56 1.15 6.72 -3.95
CA ASP A 56 1.94 6.83 -2.73
C ASP A 56 1.68 5.65 -1.78
N ALA A 57 0.46 5.09 -1.81
CA ALA A 57 0.05 3.97 -0.98
C ALA A 57 -1.04 3.12 -1.65
N VAL A 58 -1.02 1.83 -1.35
CA VAL A 58 -2.07 0.86 -1.67
C VAL A 58 -2.71 0.40 -0.37
N TYR A 59 -4.02 0.56 -0.26
CA TYR A 59 -4.79 0.22 0.94
C TYR A 59 -5.86 -0.84 0.67
N ALA A 60 -5.75 -2.00 1.32
CA ALA A 60 -6.77 -3.05 1.25
C ALA A 60 -7.68 -3.07 2.50
N LEU A 61 -8.98 -2.94 2.28
CA LEU A 61 -9.98 -2.93 3.34
C LEU A 61 -10.52 -4.34 3.59
N ARG A 62 -10.45 -4.83 4.84
CA ARG A 62 -10.90 -6.18 5.23
C ARG A 62 -10.25 -7.27 4.37
N CYS A 63 -8.95 -7.15 4.14
CA CYS A 63 -8.12 -8.03 3.34
C CYS A 63 -8.02 -9.42 3.97
N PRO A 64 -8.55 -10.47 3.32
CA PRO A 64 -8.42 -11.83 3.79
C PRO A 64 -6.98 -12.35 3.60
N PRO A 65 -6.52 -13.34 4.37
CA PRO A 65 -5.14 -13.84 4.36
C PRO A 65 -4.58 -14.16 2.97
N GLU A 66 -5.38 -14.80 2.12
CA GLU A 66 -5.00 -15.23 0.77
C GLU A 66 -4.65 -14.06 -0.17
N LEU A 67 -5.21 -12.87 0.04
CA LEU A 67 -4.96 -11.70 -0.80
C LEU A 67 -3.82 -10.81 -0.29
N GLN A 68 -3.39 -10.97 0.96
CA GLN A 68 -2.39 -10.08 1.57
C GLN A 68 -1.05 -10.09 0.82
N ARG A 69 -0.63 -11.25 0.29
CA ARG A 69 0.61 -11.34 -0.50
C ARG A 69 0.50 -10.61 -1.83
N ALA A 70 -0.64 -10.73 -2.52
CA ALA A 70 -0.89 -10.08 -3.79
C ALA A 70 -0.94 -8.55 -3.63
N VAL A 71 -1.68 -8.06 -2.64
CA VAL A 71 -1.73 -6.63 -2.29
C VAL A 71 -0.34 -6.08 -2.00
N ARG A 72 0.48 -6.81 -1.23
CA ARG A 72 1.86 -6.41 -0.92
C ARG A 72 2.73 -6.36 -2.17
N ALA A 73 2.61 -7.33 -3.08
CA ALA A 73 3.37 -7.36 -4.32
C ALA A 73 3.03 -6.15 -5.21
N VAL A 74 1.74 -5.85 -5.38
CA VAL A 74 1.28 -4.69 -6.14
C VAL A 74 1.80 -3.37 -5.58
N ALA A 75 1.67 -3.18 -4.26
CA ALA A 75 2.18 -1.99 -3.59
C ALA A 75 3.68 -1.83 -3.80
N HIS A 76 4.43 -2.93 -3.65
CA HIS A 76 5.86 -2.96 -3.85
C HIS A 76 6.26 -2.62 -5.29
N ASP A 77 5.61 -3.21 -6.28
CA ASP A 77 5.93 -3.00 -7.69
C ASP A 77 5.61 -1.57 -8.14
N ALA A 78 4.66 -0.92 -7.49
CA ALA A 78 4.36 0.50 -7.65
C ALA A 78 5.31 1.44 -6.86
N GLY A 79 6.15 0.91 -5.98
CA GLY A 79 6.97 1.71 -5.06
C GLY A 79 6.16 2.40 -3.95
N ALA A 80 4.97 1.87 -3.63
CA ALA A 80 3.98 2.45 -2.74
C ALA A 80 4.01 1.80 -1.35
N ASP A 81 3.52 2.53 -0.34
CA ASP A 81 3.26 1.96 0.98
C ASP A 81 2.14 0.90 0.92
N CYS A 82 2.36 -0.26 1.53
CA CYS A 82 1.36 -1.32 1.62
C CYS A 82 0.63 -1.27 2.96
N LEU A 83 -0.68 -0.98 2.93
CA LEU A 83 -1.53 -0.89 4.11
C LEU A 83 -2.73 -1.83 3.98
N PHE A 84 -3.12 -2.50 5.05
CA PHE A 84 -4.35 -3.28 5.04
C PHE A 84 -5.01 -3.39 6.41
N THR A 85 -6.29 -3.68 6.42
CA THR A 85 -7.04 -4.12 7.61
C THR A 85 -7.48 -5.55 7.38
N THR A 86 -7.54 -6.39 8.40
CA THR A 86 -8.05 -7.76 8.28
C THR A 86 -9.53 -7.84 8.64
N LEU A 87 -10.18 -8.97 8.34
CA LEU A 87 -11.42 -9.34 9.01
C LEU A 87 -11.07 -9.62 10.47
N GLY A 88 -11.85 -9.13 11.45
CA GLY A 88 -11.43 -9.00 12.86
C GLY A 88 -10.93 -10.24 13.63
N GLY A 89 -10.87 -11.43 13.01
CA GLY A 89 -10.19 -12.62 13.55
C GLY A 89 -9.08 -13.19 12.66
N ASP A 90 -8.88 -12.65 11.46
CA ASP A 90 -7.91 -13.14 10.49
C ASP A 90 -6.50 -12.63 10.79
N PRO A 91 -5.48 -13.50 10.68
CA PRO A 91 -4.10 -13.11 10.92
C PRO A 91 -3.54 -12.26 9.76
N ALA A 92 -2.54 -11.45 10.08
CA ALA A 92 -1.59 -10.97 9.08
C ALA A 92 -0.64 -12.12 8.72
N VAL A 93 -0.62 -12.55 7.46
CA VAL A 93 0.23 -13.63 6.95
C VAL A 93 1.47 -13.13 6.20
N VAL A 94 1.61 -11.81 6.09
CA VAL A 94 2.80 -11.11 5.61
C VAL A 94 3.46 -10.35 6.76
N PRO A 95 4.79 -10.13 6.74
CA PRO A 95 5.46 -9.27 7.71
C PRO A 95 4.81 -7.88 7.71
N ALA A 96 4.31 -7.47 8.87
CA ALA A 96 3.61 -6.21 9.00
C ALA A 96 3.67 -5.69 10.43
N THR A 97 3.78 -4.37 10.57
CA THR A 97 3.67 -3.67 11.84
C THR A 97 2.21 -3.28 12.09
N PRO A 98 1.57 -3.76 13.18
CA PRO A 98 0.21 -3.37 13.53
C PRO A 98 0.17 -1.99 14.19
N THR A 99 -0.88 -1.23 13.89
CA THR A 99 -1.27 0.01 14.58
C THR A 99 -2.75 -0.08 14.94
N THR A 100 -3.04 -0.04 16.24
CA THR A 100 -4.42 -0.07 16.74
C THR A 100 -5.09 1.28 16.52
N LEU A 101 -6.21 1.28 15.82
CA LEU A 101 -7.12 2.41 15.67
C LEU A 101 -8.37 2.17 16.53
N GLU A 102 -9.19 3.20 16.72
CA GLU A 102 -10.41 3.18 17.55
C GLU A 102 -11.34 1.96 17.31
N HIS A 103 -11.40 1.45 16.08
CA HIS A 103 -12.35 0.42 15.66
C HIS A 103 -11.73 -0.73 14.84
N THR A 104 -10.42 -0.72 14.61
CA THR A 104 -9.74 -1.74 13.80
C THR A 104 -8.23 -1.71 14.05
N THR A 105 -7.53 -2.75 13.62
CA THR A 105 -6.07 -2.71 13.47
C THR A 105 -5.73 -2.43 12.01
N LEU A 106 -4.86 -1.43 11.79
CA LEU A 106 -4.20 -1.18 10.52
C LEU A 106 -2.86 -1.91 10.53
N PHE A 107 -2.57 -2.67 9.50
CA PHE A 107 -1.30 -3.33 9.29
C PHE A 107 -0.54 -2.60 8.18
N ARG A 108 0.68 -2.16 8.47
CA ARG A 108 1.61 -1.69 7.43
C ARG A 108 2.55 -2.83 7.10
N ALA A 109 2.47 -3.34 5.86
CA ALA A 109 3.36 -4.40 5.43
C ALA A 109 4.78 -3.86 5.32
N GLU A 110 5.75 -4.67 5.72
CA GLU A 110 7.15 -4.33 5.55
C GLU A 110 7.53 -4.48 4.06
N GLY A 111 8.42 -3.60 3.60
CA GLY A 111 9.12 -3.78 2.34
C GLY A 111 9.86 -5.14 2.32
N PRO A 112 10.34 -5.62 1.17
CA PRO A 112 11.15 -6.83 1.15
C PRO A 112 12.32 -6.72 2.14
N PRO A 113 12.65 -7.79 2.88
CA PRO A 113 13.91 -7.85 3.59
C PRO A 113 15.03 -7.76 2.54
N GLY A 114 15.59 -6.56 2.35
CA GLY A 114 16.50 -6.26 1.25
C GLY A 114 16.63 -4.79 0.81
N ALA A 115 15.91 -3.85 1.42
CA ALA A 115 16.11 -2.40 1.20
C ALA A 115 16.60 -1.64 2.44
N ALA A 116 17.34 -2.31 3.33
CA ALA A 116 18.08 -1.63 4.39
C ALA A 116 19.47 -1.25 3.88
N GLY A 117 19.74 0.05 3.67
CA GLY A 117 21.11 0.56 3.71
C GLY A 117 21.59 1.51 2.60
N GLY A 118 20.77 2.45 2.13
CA GLY A 118 21.30 3.65 1.46
C GLY A 118 21.90 4.65 2.48
N SER A 119 22.97 4.28 3.18
CA SER A 119 23.79 5.21 3.95
C SER A 119 25.19 5.28 3.32
N GLU A 120 25.28 5.95 2.18
CA GLU A 120 26.54 6.35 1.57
C GLU A 120 27.14 7.51 2.38
N ARG A 121 27.79 7.20 3.50
CA ARG A 121 28.68 8.12 4.20
C ARG A 121 29.94 7.36 4.63
N SER A 122 30.79 7.03 3.67
CA SER A 122 32.21 6.75 3.92
C SER A 122 33.02 7.11 2.69
N GLY A 123 33.18 8.42 2.48
CA GLY A 123 34.29 8.94 1.69
C GLY A 123 35.58 8.69 2.47
N THR A 124 36.28 7.61 2.15
CA THR A 124 37.72 7.52 2.38
C THR A 124 38.37 7.37 1.02
N GLY A 125 38.53 8.52 0.36
CA GLY A 125 39.41 8.64 -0.80
C GLY A 125 40.83 8.36 -0.36
N ARG A 126 41.36 7.22 -0.80
CA ARG A 126 42.79 6.91 -0.77
C ARG A 126 43.40 7.56 -2.01
N PRO A 127 44.27 8.59 -1.90
CA PRO A 127 45.00 9.05 -3.06
C PRO A 127 46.08 8.02 -3.43
N THR A 128 45.96 7.44 -4.62
CA THR A 128 47.07 6.81 -5.33
C THR A 128 47.86 7.91 -6.03
N ALA A 129 49.03 8.26 -5.52
CA ALA A 129 50.05 8.94 -6.29
C ALA A 129 51.15 7.93 -6.63
N GLY A 130 51.12 7.41 -7.86
CA GLY A 130 52.37 7.19 -8.59
C GLY A 130 53.02 8.58 -8.76
N GLY A 131 54.33 8.75 -8.68
CA GLY A 131 55.34 7.96 -9.35
C GLY A 131 55.90 8.86 -10.45
N GLU A 132 56.94 9.62 -10.14
CA GLU A 132 57.83 10.23 -11.12
C GLU A 132 59.20 10.45 -10.45
N SER A 133 60.16 9.60 -10.83
CA SER A 133 61.60 9.90 -10.82
C SER A 133 61.98 10.25 -12.26
N PRO A 134 62.93 11.16 -12.47
CA PRO A 134 64.35 10.79 -12.46
C PRO A 134 65.24 11.64 -11.54
#